data_AF-A0A7S1HBH8-F1
#
_entry.id   AF-A0A7S1HBH8-F1
#
_cell.length_a   1.000
_cell.length_b   1.000
_cell.length_c   1.000
_cell.angle_alpha   90.00
_cell.angle_beta   90.00
_cell.angle_gamma   90.00
#
_symmetry.space_group_name_H-M   'P 1'
#
loop_
_entity.id
_entity.type
_entity.pdbx_description
1 polymer ?
#
loop_
_entity_poly.entity_id
_entity_poly.type
_entity_poly.pdbx_seq_one_letter_code
_entity_poly.pdbx_strand_id
1 'polypeptide(L)'
;EQLFRYQDAQRRGVVIVQDLWAFSMSQIWRVVRTGGLSLTNHYPQRIVKVIIVGEPSIFGKAWNIIRMILPQPLRSSVELLGRDYGRIPEVASGAADCKGEVW
;
A
#
# COMPACT_ATOMS: atom_id res chain seq x y z
N GLU A 1 -18.34 0.01 -6.39
CA GLU A 1 -18.48 0.42 -7.81
C GLU A 1 -18.29 1.91 -8.08
N GLN A 2 -18.53 2.83 -7.14
CA GLN A 2 -18.50 4.28 -7.43
C GLN A 2 -17.09 4.85 -7.72
N LEU A 3 -16.05 4.34 -7.06
CA LEU A 3 -14.66 4.78 -7.26
C LEU A 3 -14.11 4.46 -8.67
N PHE A 4 -14.58 3.39 -9.31
CA PHE A 4 -14.09 2.97 -10.63
C PHE A 4 -14.61 3.83 -11.78
N ARG A 5 -15.64 4.65 -11.54
CA ARG A 5 -16.21 5.56 -12.55
C ARG A 5 -15.57 6.94 -12.56
N TYR A 6 -14.71 7.24 -11.59
CA TYR A 6 -14.02 8.53 -11.49
C TYR A 6 -12.74 8.51 -12.35
N GLN A 7 -12.81 9.11 -13.55
CA GLN A 7 -11.67 9.21 -14.47
C GLN A 7 -10.47 9.95 -13.86
N ASP A 8 -10.71 10.93 -12.98
CA ASP A 8 -9.63 11.61 -12.27
C ASP A 8 -8.87 10.69 -11.31
N ALA A 9 -9.56 9.75 -10.66
CA ALA A 9 -8.92 8.75 -9.80
C ALA A 9 -8.12 7.73 -10.62
N GLN A 10 -8.57 7.41 -11.84
CA GLN A 10 -7.80 6.56 -12.77
C GLN A 10 -6.53 7.26 -13.26
N ARG A 11 -6.58 8.58 -13.51
CA ARG A 11 -5.41 9.36 -13.96
C ARG A 11 -4.41 9.66 -12.84
N ARG A 12 -4.90 10.08 -11.66
CA ARG A 12 -4.06 10.45 -10.51
C ARG A 12 -3.56 9.24 -9.73
N GLY A 13 -4.27 8.12 -9.81
CA GLY A 13 -4.02 6.94 -9.01
C GLY A 13 -4.56 7.08 -7.60
N VAL A 14 -4.45 5.99 -6.84
CA VAL A 14 -4.98 5.87 -5.48
C VAL A 14 -3.87 5.62 -4.47
N VAL A 15 -3.97 6.32 -3.34
CA VAL A 15 -3.19 6.05 -2.14
C VAL A 15 -4.03 5.16 -1.23
N ILE A 16 -3.46 4.04 -0.79
CA ILE A 16 -4.11 3.12 0.14
C ILE A 16 -3.49 3.35 1.51
N VAL A 17 -4.31 3.61 2.53
CA VAL A 17 -3.86 3.68 3.92
C VAL A 17 -4.42 2.46 4.65
N GLN A 18 -3.54 1.69 5.31
CA GLN A 18 -3.90 0.50 6.08
C GLN A 18 -3.44 0.64 7.52
N ASP A 19 -4.38 0.61 8.44
CA ASP A 19 -4.10 0.56 9.88
C ASP A 19 -4.06 -0.89 10.36
N LEU A 20 -2.90 -1.30 10.87
CA LEU A 20 -2.64 -2.64 11.38
C LEU A 20 -2.68 -2.75 12.91
N TRP A 21 -3.07 -1.69 13.62
CA TRP A 21 -3.09 -1.67 15.09
C TRP A 21 -3.83 -2.85 15.73
N ALA A 22 -4.98 -3.23 15.14
CA ALA A 22 -5.83 -4.30 15.63
C ALA A 22 -5.58 -5.66 14.96
N PHE A 23 -4.60 -5.76 14.06
CA PHE A 23 -4.37 -6.96 13.26
C PHE A 23 -3.36 -7.91 13.93
N SER A 24 -3.72 -9.19 13.97
CA SER A 24 -2.78 -10.25 14.32
C SER A 24 -1.85 -10.58 13.15
N MET A 25 -0.67 -11.13 13.46
CA MET A 25 0.35 -11.43 12.44
C MET A 25 -0.10 -12.48 11.42
N SER A 26 -0.94 -13.44 11.82
CA SER A 26 -1.51 -14.44 10.92
C SER A 26 -2.50 -13.83 9.91
N GLN A 27 -3.31 -12.86 10.35
CA GLN A 27 -4.21 -12.12 9.48
C GLN A 27 -3.44 -11.28 8.46
N ILE A 28 -2.37 -10.62 8.90
CA ILE A 28 -1.49 -9.84 8.03
C ILE A 28 -0.83 -10.73 6.97
N TRP A 29 -0.29 -11.88 7.36
CA TRP A 29 0.29 -12.84 6.41
C TRP A 29 -0.74 -13.33 5.40
N ARG A 30 -1.97 -13.61 5.85
CA ARG A 30 -3.05 -14.04 4.95
C ARG A 30 -3.33 -12.97 3.89
N VAL A 31 -3.46 -11.71 4.31
CA VAL A 31 -3.69 -10.57 3.40
C VAL A 31 -2.54 -10.37 2.42
N VAL A 32 -1.29 -10.51 2.86
CA VAL A 32 -0.13 -10.38 1.97
C VAL A 32 -0.14 -11.48 0.90
N ARG A 33 -0.39 -12.73 1.29
CA ARG A 33 -0.44 -13.87 0.35
C ARG A 33 -1.59 -13.76 -0.64
N THR A 34 -2.78 -13.39 -0.18
CA THR A 34 -3.98 -13.40 -1.04
C THR A 34 -4.18 -12.08 -1.76
N GLY A 35 -3.89 -10.96 -1.11
CA GLY A 35 -4.18 -9.61 -1.60
C GLY A 35 -3.04 -8.94 -2.36
N GLY A 36 -1.78 -9.23 -2.02
CA GLY A 36 -0.62 -8.62 -2.68
C GLY A 36 -0.56 -8.90 -4.19
N LEU A 37 -0.93 -10.12 -4.59
CA LEU A 37 -1.02 -10.53 -5.99
C LEU A 37 -2.26 -9.97 -6.70
N SER A 38 -3.39 -9.85 -5.99
CA SER A 38 -4.63 -9.31 -6.55
C SER A 38 -4.55 -7.81 -6.81
N LEU A 39 -3.83 -7.05 -5.97
CA LEU A 39 -3.63 -5.61 -6.16
C LEU A 39 -2.83 -5.29 -7.43
N THR A 40 -1.91 -6.15 -7.85
CA THR A 40 -1.15 -5.97 -9.10
C THR A 40 -1.86 -6.46 -10.36
N ASN A 41 -2.59 -7.57 -10.28
CA ASN A 41 -3.10 -8.22 -11.51
C ASN A 41 -4.60 -8.00 -11.76
N HIS A 42 -5.37 -7.59 -10.76
CA HIS A 42 -6.84 -7.55 -10.86
C HIS A 42 -7.43 -6.21 -10.45
N TYR A 43 -6.64 -5.27 -9.93
CA TYR A 43 -7.15 -3.95 -9.57
C TYR A 43 -6.97 -2.98 -10.74
N PRO A 44 -8.06 -2.50 -11.38
CA PRO A 44 -7.98 -1.68 -12.59
C PRO A 44 -7.55 -0.23 -12.32
N GLN A 45 -7.13 0.10 -11.10
CA GLN A 45 -6.67 1.44 -10.75
C GLN A 45 -5.19 1.41 -10.38
N ARG A 46 -4.49 2.45 -10.81
CA ARG A 46 -3.07 2.67 -10.52
C ARG A 46 -2.88 2.97 -9.03
N ILE A 47 -2.22 2.07 -8.32
CA ILE A 47 -1.83 2.27 -6.92
C ILE A 47 -0.51 3.03 -6.90
N VAL A 48 -0.53 4.27 -6.40
CA VAL A 48 0.68 5.12 -6.37
C VAL A 48 1.47 4.98 -5.07
N LYS A 49 0.77 4.68 -3.96
CA LYS A 49 1.39 4.49 -2.65
C LYS A 49 0.49 3.64 -1.74
N VAL A 50 1.12 2.82 -0.91
CA VAL A 50 0.48 2.10 0.19
C VAL A 50 1.15 2.56 1.48
N ILE A 51 0.38 3.16 2.38
CA ILE A 51 0.85 3.65 3.67
C ILE A 51 0.34 2.68 4.74
N ILE A 52 1.26 2.10 5.50
CA ILE A 52 0.94 1.20 6.62
C ILE A 52 1.22 1.95 7.92
N VAL A 53 0.23 1.98 8.80
CA VAL A 53 0.29 2.60 10.13
C VAL A 53 -0.16 1.60 11.19
N GLY A 54 0.16 1.90 12.44
CA GLY A 54 -0.22 1.10 13.60
C GLY A 54 0.44 -0.27 13.64
N GLU A 55 1.42 -0.57 12.78
CA GLU A 55 1.99 -1.92 12.71
C GLU A 55 2.75 -2.28 14.00
N PRO A 56 2.64 -3.54 14.47
CA PRO A 56 3.46 -4.00 15.57
C PRO A 56 4.94 -4.00 15.15
N SER A 57 5.87 -3.73 16.06
CA SER A 57 7.31 -3.61 15.76
C SER A 57 7.91 -4.84 15.05
N ILE A 58 7.36 -6.03 15.29
CA ILE A 58 7.74 -7.28 14.60
C ILE A 58 7.39 -7.26 13.11
N PHE A 59 6.42 -6.45 12.69
CA PHE A 59 6.04 -6.30 11.30
C PHE A 59 7.17 -5.74 10.45
N GLY A 60 8.02 -4.84 10.97
CA GLY A 60 9.20 -4.38 10.22
C GLY A 60 10.15 -5.52 9.83
N LYS A 61 10.31 -6.53 10.70
CA LYS A 61 11.10 -7.74 10.38
C LYS A 61 10.38 -8.63 9.36
N ALA A 62 9.06 -8.82 9.51
CA ALA A 62 8.25 -9.57 8.56
C ALA A 62 8.23 -8.87 7.18
N TRP A 63 8.20 -7.55 7.16
CA TRP A 63 8.19 -6.73 5.96
C TRP A 63 9.44 -6.95 5.13
N ASN A 64 10.62 -7.14 5.74
CA ASN A 64 11.84 -7.47 4.99
C ASN A 64 11.70 -8.77 4.18
N ILE A 65 11.00 -9.77 4.73
CA ILE A 65 10.72 -11.04 4.06
C ILE A 65 9.67 -10.83 2.97
N ILE A 66 8.59 -10.12 3.29
CA ILE A 66 7.50 -9.81 2.33
C ILE A 66 8.04 -9.03 1.13
N ARG A 67 8.90 -8.04 1.38
CA ARG A 67 9.62 -7.26 0.37
C ARG A 67 10.24 -8.19 -0.67
N MET A 68 10.91 -9.28 -0.27
CA MET A 68 11.61 -10.18 -1.20
C MET A 68 10.67 -10.90 -2.16
N ILE A 69 9.41 -11.09 -1.79
CA ILE A 69 8.40 -11.80 -2.57
C ILE A 69 7.62 -10.82 -3.47
N LEU A 70 7.55 -9.54 -3.11
CA LEU A 70 6.83 -8.53 -3.87
C LEU A 70 7.63 -8.03 -5.10
N PRO A 71 6.96 -7.83 -6.26
CA PRO A 71 7.52 -7.15 -7.41
C PRO A 71 8.09 -5.77 -7.04
N GLN A 72 9.18 -5.36 -7.69
CA GLN A 72 9.85 -4.08 -7.45
C GLN A 72 8.89 -2.86 -7.37
N PRO A 73 7.90 -2.70 -8.28
CA PRO A 73 7.00 -1.54 -8.24
C PRO A 73 6.11 -1.48 -6.99
N LEU A 74 5.60 -2.63 -6.53
CA LEU A 74 4.86 -2.70 -5.25
C LEU A 74 5.78 -2.46 -4.05
N ARG A 75 7.02 -2.92 -4.17
CA ARG A 75 8.01 -2.83 -3.10
C ARG A 75 8.41 -1.38 -2.82
N SER A 76 8.47 -0.54 -3.85
CA SER A 76 8.80 0.89 -3.74
C SER A 76 7.61 1.77 -3.41
N SER A 77 6.38 1.30 -3.62
CA SER A 77 5.16 2.05 -3.31
C SER A 77 4.70 1.90 -1.87
N VAL A 78 5.23 0.95 -1.10
CA VAL A 78 4.82 0.73 0.30
C VAL A 78 5.71 1.50 1.28
N GLU A 79 5.09 2.21 2.21
CA GLU A 79 5.74 2.97 3.27
C GLU A 79 5.17 2.60 4.64
N LEU A 80 6.06 2.34 5.60
CA LEU A 80 5.70 1.99 6.97
C LEU A 80 5.91 3.21 7.86
N LEU A 81 4.88 3.63 8.60
CA LEU A 81 4.91 4.82 9.46
C LEU A 81 4.83 4.50 10.96
N GLY A 82 4.61 3.24 11.34
CA GLY A 82 4.43 2.89 12.74
C GLY A 82 3.25 3.65 13.33
N ARG A 83 3.45 4.25 14.51
CA ARG A 83 2.43 5.03 15.20
C ARG A 83 2.40 6.51 14.78
N ASP A 84 3.14 6.89 13.75
CA ASP A 84 3.19 8.28 13.28
C ASP A 84 2.09 8.57 12.24
N TYR A 85 0.84 8.60 12.73
CA TYR A 85 -0.33 8.92 11.91
C TYR A 85 -0.27 10.35 11.35
N GLY A 86 0.51 11.25 11.96
CA GLY A 86 0.63 12.65 11.55
C GLY A 86 1.32 12.83 10.20
N ARG A 87 2.12 11.85 9.77
CA ARG A 87 2.85 11.88 8.48
C ARG A 87 2.05 11.35 7.29
N ILE A 88 0.85 10.80 7.50
CA ILE A 88 0.00 10.30 6.40
C ILE A 88 -0.24 11.38 5.33
N PRO A 89 -0.61 12.64 5.65
CA PRO A 89 -0.86 13.66 4.63
C PRO A 89 0.38 13.99 3.81
N GLU A 90 1.55 14.12 4.45
CA GLU A 90 2.84 14.39 3.81
C GLU A 90 3.18 13.31 2.77
N VAL A 91 3.10 12.03 3.19
CA VAL A 91 3.44 10.88 2.34
C VAL A 91 2.42 10.69 1.21
N ALA A 92 1.14 10.94 1.49
CA ALA A 92 0.08 10.85 0.49
C ALA A 92 0.21 11.95 -0.57
N SER A 93 0.53 13.18 -0.17
CA SER A 93 0.77 14.29 -1.09
C SER A 93 2.01 14.06 -1.97
N GLY A 94 3.12 13.58 -1.39
CA GLY A 94 4.32 13.26 -2.17
C GLY A 94 4.12 12.15 -3.19
N ALA A 95 3.14 11.25 -2.98
CA ALA A 95 2.78 10.22 -3.95
C ALA A 95 2.04 10.76 -5.18
N ALA A 96 1.34 11.89 -5.07
CA ALA A 96 0.63 12.52 -6.18
C ALA A 96 1.58 13.12 -7.23
N ASP A 97 2.80 13.46 -6.84
CA ASP A 97 3.85 14.00 -7.71
C ASP A 97 4.66 12.91 -8.43
N CYS A 98 4.54 11.65 -7.99
CA CYS A 98 5.23 10.51 -8.60
C CYS A 98 4.53 10.07 -9.90
N LYS A 99 5.06 10.52 -11.03
CA LYS A 99 4.79 9.95 -12.37
C LYS A 99 5.37 8.53 -12.52
N GLY A 100 4.98 7.57 -11.68
CA GLY A 100 5.33 6.16 -11.88
C GLY A 100 4.55 5.54 -13.06
N GLU A 101 5.23 4.88 -13.98
CA GLU A 101 4.63 4.31 -15.19
C GLU A 101 3.41 3.41 -14.93
N VAL A 102 2.47 3.47 -15.87
CA VAL A 102 1.27 2.64 -15.93
C VAL A 102 1.70 1.21 -16.27
N TRP A 103 1.24 0.24 -15.49
CA TRP A 103 1.23 -1.18 -15.87
C TRP A 103 -0.21 -1.62 -16.02
#